data_AF-A0A7C1DJ90-F1
#
_entry.id   AF-A0A7C1DJ90-F1
#
_cell.length_a   1.000
_cell.length_b   1.000
_cell.length_c   1.000
_cell.angle_alpha   90.00
_cell.angle_beta   90.00
_cell.angle_gamma   90.00
#
_symmetry.space_group_name_H-M   'P 1'
#
loop_
_entity.id
_entity.type
_entity.pdbx_description
1 polymer ?
#
loop_
_entity_poly.entity_id
_entity_poly.type
_entity_poly.pdbx_seq_one_letter_code
_entity_poly.pdbx_strand_id
1 'polypeptide(L)' 'ALHKASLVNYNQDQIFYLENRGFNQAEAKKALKKAFLSEAIEKTPNIEEQKNLWKLLKLDI' A
#
# COMPACT_ATOMS: atom_id res chain seq x y z
N ALA A 1 -9.01 27.24 5.47
CA ALA A 1 -8.45 25.99 4.90
C ALA A 1 -8.32 24.97 6.04
N LEU A 2 -8.85 23.76 5.86
CA LEU A 2 -8.75 22.70 6.87
C LEU A 2 -7.68 21.70 6.40
N HIS A 3 -6.51 21.72 7.01
CA HIS A 3 -5.44 20.76 6.73
C HIS A 3 -5.49 19.64 7.78
N LYS A 4 -5.37 18.38 7.36
CA LYS A 4 -5.23 17.23 8.25
C LYS A 4 -3.99 16.44 7.87
N ALA A 5 -3.24 15.99 8.87
CA ALA A 5 -2.07 15.16 8.71
C ALA A 5 -2.10 14.07 9.78
N SER A 6 -1.66 12.87 9.41
CA SER A 6 -1.60 11.72 10.31
C SER A 6 -0.30 10.95 10.07
N LEU A 7 0.36 10.54 11.14
CA LEU A 7 1.40 9.52 11.11
C LEU A 7 0.79 8.23 11.67
N VAL A 8 0.82 7.16 10.90
CA VAL A 8 0.16 5.90 11.27
C VAL A 8 1.13 4.72 11.13
N ASN A 9 1.00 3.76 12.04
CA ASN A 9 1.64 2.46 11.93
C ASN A 9 0.74 1.50 11.13
N TYR A 10 1.26 0.32 10.77
CA TYR A 10 0.43 -0.74 10.22
C TYR A 10 -0.66 -1.13 11.23
N ASN A 11 -1.89 -1.24 10.73
CA ASN A 11 -3.02 -1.77 11.49
C ASN A 11 -2.80 -3.28 11.73
N GLN A 12 -2.65 -3.67 13.01
CA GLN A 12 -2.35 -5.06 13.38
C GLN A 12 -3.55 -5.99 13.14
N ASP A 13 -4.78 -5.50 13.26
CA ASP A 13 -5.97 -6.32 13.00
C ASP A 13 -6.06 -6.70 11.53
N GLN A 14 -5.67 -5.78 10.63
CA GLN A 14 -5.60 -6.05 9.20
C GLN A 14 -4.49 -7.04 8.86
N ILE A 15 -3.33 -6.95 9.53
CA ILE A 15 -2.25 -7.94 9.39
C ILE A 15 -2.74 -9.31 9.83
N PHE A 16 -3.27 -9.42 11.04
CA PHE A 16 -3.78 -10.67 11.61
C PHE A 16 -4.84 -11.32 10.71
N TYR A 17 -5.74 -10.51 10.17
CA TYR A 17 -6.76 -10.98 9.24
C TYR A 17 -6.18 -11.56 7.94
N LEU A 18 -5.15 -10.92 7.37
CA LEU A 18 -4.46 -11.44 6.18
C LEU A 18 -3.66 -12.70 6.52
N GLU A 19 -3.03 -12.75 7.69
CA GLU A 19 -2.30 -13.95 8.14
C GLU A 19 -3.22 -15.17 8.28
N ASN A 20 -4.43 -14.98 8.81
CA ASN A 20 -5.45 -16.03 8.87
C ASN A 20 -5.94 -16.51 7.49
N ARG A 21 -5.60 -15.79 6.41
CA ARG A 21 -5.87 -16.18 5.02
C ARG A 21 -4.69 -16.81 4.32
N GLY A 22 -3.62 -17.10 5.06
CA GLY A 22 -2.43 -17.78 4.54
C GLY A 22 -1.36 -16.83 4.00
N PHE A 23 -1.49 -15.52 4.18
CA PHE A 23 -0.38 -14.60 3.92
C PHE A 23 0.62 -14.66 5.07
N ASN A 24 1.91 -14.59 4.78
CA ASN A 24 2.89 -14.31 5.83
C ASN A 24 2.89 -12.81 6.19
N GLN A 25 3.52 -12.45 7.30
CA GLN A 25 3.55 -11.07 7.78
C GLN A 25 4.12 -10.07 6.76
N ALA A 26 5.13 -10.48 5.99
CA ALA A 26 5.75 -9.62 4.98
C ALA A 26 4.79 -9.36 3.81
N GLU A 27 4.07 -10.38 3.36
CA GLU A 27 3.05 -10.27 2.32
C GLU A 27 1.87 -9.41 2.79
N ALA A 28 1.40 -9.59 4.03
CA ALA A 28 0.35 -8.79 4.61
C ALA A 28 0.74 -7.31 4.65
N LYS A 29 1.95 -6.99 5.14
CA LYS A 29 2.48 -5.62 5.13
C LYS A 29 2.64 -5.06 3.72
N LYS A 30 3.11 -5.87 2.75
CA LYS A 30 3.21 -5.49 1.34
C LYS A 30 1.84 -5.11 0.76
N ALA A 31 0.81 -5.92 1.03
CA ALA A 31 -0.57 -5.67 0.60
C ALA A 31 -1.14 -4.38 1.20
N LEU A 32 -0.96 -4.16 2.50
CA LEU A 32 -1.44 -2.94 3.16
C LEU A 32 -0.72 -1.69 2.66
N LYS A 33 0.61 -1.76 2.46
CA LYS A 33 1.37 -0.65 1.89
C LYS A 33 0.90 -0.32 0.47
N LYS A 34 0.61 -1.33 -0.35
CA LYS A 34 0.08 -1.15 -1.70
C LYS A 34 -1.29 -0.48 -1.68
N ALA A 35 -2.22 -0.95 -0.85
CA ALA A 35 -3.54 -0.36 -0.71
C ALA A 35 -3.49 1.08 -0.18
N PHE A 36 -2.57 1.39 0.74
CA PHE A 36 -2.40 2.76 1.23
C PHE A 36 -1.94 3.74 0.14
N LEU A 37 -1.09 3.29 -0.78
CA LEU A 37 -0.51 4.14 -1.83
C LEU A 37 -1.32 4.16 -3.13
N SER A 38 -2.32 3.28 -3.29
CA SER A 38 -3.04 3.11 -4.56
C SER A 38 -3.72 4.40 -5.01
N GLU A 39 -4.42 5.10 -4.10
CA GLU A 39 -5.09 6.35 -4.44
C GLU A 39 -4.13 7.41 -4.99
N ALA A 40 -2.94 7.53 -4.39
CA ALA A 40 -1.94 8.51 -4.83
C ALA A 40 -1.32 8.11 -6.17
N ILE A 41 -0.99 6.84 -6.34
CA ILE A 41 -0.31 6.36 -7.56
C ILE A 41 -1.27 6.31 -8.74
N GLU A 42 -2.51 5.85 -8.55
CA GLU A 42 -3.52 5.74 -9.62
C GLU A 42 -3.99 7.11 -10.14
N LYS A 43 -3.83 8.18 -9.35
CA LYS A 43 -4.04 9.57 -9.80
C LYS A 43 -2.93 10.10 -10.72
N THR A 44 -1.82 9.38 -10.85
CA THR A 44 -0.74 9.75 -11.78
C THR A 44 -1.22 9.53 -13.22
N PRO A 45 -1.23 10.54 -14.10
CA PRO A 45 -1.93 10.47 -15.39
C PRO A 45 -1.29 9.48 -16.38
N ASN A 46 0.00 9.17 -16.23
CA ASN A 46 0.74 8.31 -17.15
C ASN A 46 0.87 6.88 -16.60
N ILE A 47 0.34 5.91 -17.35
CA ILE A 47 0.39 4.48 -17.00
C ILE A 47 1.84 3.97 -16.86
N GLU A 48 2.77 4.48 -17.67
CA GLU A 48 4.18 4.08 -17.60
C GLU A 48 4.84 4.60 -16.33
N GLU A 49 4.52 5.84 -15.93
CA GLU A 49 4.94 6.39 -14.64
C GLU A 49 4.34 5.60 -13.46
N GLN A 50 3.07 5.22 -13.54
CA GLN A 50 2.46 4.36 -12.51
C GLN A 50 3.20 3.03 -12.36
N LYS A 51 3.52 2.35 -13.48
CA LYS A 51 4.30 1.10 -13.47
C LYS A 51 5.68 1.31 -12.86
N ASN A 52 6.35 2.40 -13.22
CA ASN A 52 7.67 2.75 -12.68
C ASN A 52 7.60 3.01 -11.16
N LEU A 53 6.57 3.70 -10.67
CA LEU A 53 6.35 3.93 -9.24
C LEU A 53 6.13 2.60 -8.49
N TRP A 54 5.29 1.70 -9.01
CA TRP A 54 5.08 0.40 -8.38
C TRP A 54 6.35 -0.45 -8.31
N LYS A 55 7.15 -0.45 -9.38
CA LYS A 55 8.44 -1.13 -9.44
C LYS A 55 9.47 -0.54 -8.47
N LEU A 56 9.58 0.79 -8.43
CA LEU A 56 10.49 1.50 -7.52
C LEU A 56 10.18 1.17 -6.04
N LEU A 57 8.89 1.06 -5.72
CA LEU A 57 8.42 0.76 -4.37
C LEU A 57 8.46 -0.75 -4.02
N LYS A 58 8.83 -1.61 -4.99
CA LYS A 58 8.82 -3.08 -4.88
C LYS A 58 7.42 -3.64 -4.54
N LEU A 59 6.39 -3.04 -5.11
CA LEU A 59 4.97 -3.35 -4.92
C LEU A 59 4.29 -3.89 -6.19
N ASP A 60 5.10 -4.15 -7.22
CA ASP A 60 4.74 -4.92 -8.39
C ASP A 60 4.36 -6.36 -8.01
N ILE A 61 3.45 -6.92 -8.82
CA ILE A 61 2.95 -8.30 -8.76
C ILE A 61 3.62 -9.05 -9.91
#